data_AF-A0A495IBE1-F1
#
_entry.id   AF-A0A495IBE1-F1
#
_cell.length_a   1.000
_cell.length_b   1.000
_cell.length_c   1.000
_cell.angle_alpha   90.00
_cell.angle_beta   90.00
_cell.angle_gamma   90.00
#
_symmetry.space_group_name_H-M   'P 1'
#
loop_
_entity.id
_entity.type
_entity.pdbx_description
1 polymer ?
#
loop_
_entity_poly.entity_id
_entity_poly.type
_entity_poly.pdbx_seq_one_letter_code
_entity_poly.pdbx_strand_id
1 'polypeptide(L)'
;MTSVAIDRRVRIARVVLVLVGVLVIALGAYTMVTTLKPNRIWGLVTWLIAAVILHDAILSPFVVVVGVLLRRAGRSVHAVALVVAQIAIVVAAVLLSTVLPEIDAKHHVQRNPTVVPFDYVARLAVVEAVLVVIVVAALVVGSRRRTHRVAADAVTD
;
A
#
# COMPACT_ATOMS: atom_id res chain seq x y z
N MET A 1 -22.44 -26.56 18.73
CA MET A 1 -21.03 -26.93 18.96
C MET A 1 -20.04 -26.27 17.98
N THR A 2 -20.47 -25.77 16.82
CA THR A 2 -19.61 -25.11 15.82
C THR A 2 -19.23 -23.66 16.16
N SER A 3 -20.14 -22.87 16.77
CA SER A 3 -19.88 -21.47 17.15
C SER A 3 -18.77 -21.34 18.21
N VAL A 4 -18.82 -22.15 19.26
CA VAL A 4 -17.80 -22.19 20.34
C VAL A 4 -16.40 -22.51 19.81
N ALA A 5 -16.30 -23.36 18.78
CA ALA A 5 -15.03 -23.70 18.15
C ALA A 5 -14.50 -22.54 17.28
N ILE A 6 -15.37 -21.83 16.56
CA ILE A 6 -14.99 -20.62 15.80
C ILE A 6 -14.51 -19.52 16.76
N ASP A 7 -15.22 -19.26 17.84
CA ASP A 7 -14.85 -18.25 18.84
C ASP A 7 -13.49 -18.55 19.49
N ARG A 8 -13.23 -19.82 19.79
CA ARG A 8 -11.93 -20.25 20.31
C ARG A 8 -10.81 -20.04 19.29
N ARG A 9 -11.01 -20.43 18.03
CA ARG A 9 -10.01 -20.26 16.96
C ARG A 9 -9.72 -18.78 16.70
N VAL A 10 -10.74 -17.93 16.64
CA VAL A 10 -10.57 -16.48 16.48
C VAL A 10 -9.83 -15.86 17.67
N ARG A 11 -10.16 -16.28 18.90
CA ARG A 11 -9.47 -15.81 20.11
C ARG A 11 -7.99 -16.21 20.10
N ILE A 12 -7.68 -17.46 19.76
CA ILE A 12 -6.30 -17.94 19.66
C ILE A 12 -5.56 -17.15 18.58
N ALA A 13 -6.13 -17.03 17.37
CA ALA A 13 -5.52 -16.27 16.28
C ALA A 13 -5.25 -14.82 16.70
N ARG A 14 -6.21 -14.15 17.35
CA ARG A 14 -6.05 -12.79 17.86
C ARG A 14 -4.90 -12.71 18.87
N VAL A 15 -4.85 -13.61 19.86
CA VAL A 15 -3.79 -13.62 20.86
C VAL A 15 -2.42 -13.83 20.20
N VAL A 16 -2.33 -14.78 19.25
CA VAL A 16 -1.09 -15.03 18.50
C VAL A 16 -0.67 -13.79 17.71
N LEU A 17 -1.58 -13.15 16.98
CA LEU A 17 -1.31 -11.91 16.24
C LEU A 17 -0.84 -10.78 17.15
N VAL A 18 -1.47 -10.60 18.31
CA VAL A 18 -1.06 -9.59 19.30
C VAL A 18 0.35 -9.90 19.83
N LEU A 19 0.61 -11.14 20.24
CA LEU A 19 1.92 -11.54 20.77
C LEU A 19 3.02 -11.37 19.71
N VAL A 20 2.77 -11.81 18.48
CA VAL A 20 3.70 -11.63 17.36
C VAL A 20 3.94 -10.15 17.10
N GLY A 21 2.88 -9.33 17.05
CA GLY A 21 3.00 -7.88 16.85
C GLY A 21 3.83 -7.21 17.94
N VAL A 22 3.57 -7.54 19.22
CA VAL A 22 4.34 -7.03 20.35
C VAL A 22 5.81 -7.46 20.27
N LEU A 23 6.08 -8.72 19.90
CA LEU A 23 7.45 -9.22 19.76
C LEU A 23 8.20 -8.50 18.63
N VAL A 24 7.54 -8.25 17.50
CA VAL A 24 8.11 -7.49 16.38
C VAL A 24 8.38 -6.04 16.77
N ILE A 25 7.46 -5.39 17.49
CA ILE A 25 7.66 -4.03 18.00
C ILE A 25 8.84 -3.99 18.99
N ALA A 26 8.91 -4.93 19.93
CA ALA A 26 10.00 -5.02 20.89
C ALA A 26 11.35 -5.24 20.20
N LEU A 27 11.40 -6.12 19.19
CA LEU A 27 12.58 -6.32 18.35
C LEU A 27 12.96 -5.04 17.59
N GLY A 28 11.99 -4.33 17.02
CA GLY A 28 12.20 -3.06 16.35
C GLY A 28 12.75 -1.98 17.30
N ALA A 29 12.19 -1.86 18.50
CA ALA A 29 12.66 -0.91 19.51
C ALA A 29 14.08 -1.26 20.00
N TYR A 30 14.35 -2.55 20.22
CA TYR A 30 15.67 -3.03 20.59
C TYR A 30 16.71 -2.69 19.51
N THR A 31 16.44 -3.08 18.25
CA THR A 31 17.35 -2.80 17.14
C THR A 31 17.54 -1.31 16.89
N MET A 32 16.50 -0.49 17.09
CA MET A 32 16.58 0.96 17.01
C MET A 32 17.58 1.55 18.01
N VAL A 33 17.52 1.11 19.28
CA VAL A 33 18.39 1.64 20.34
C VAL A 33 19.81 1.08 20.25
N THR A 34 19.99 -0.16 19.80
CA THR A 34 21.33 -0.78 19.70
C THR A 34 22.10 -0.41 18.44
N THR A 35 21.41 -0.05 17.36
CA THR A 35 22.03 0.11 16.02
C THR A 35 22.15 1.58 15.61
N LEU A 36 21.24 2.44 16.06
CA LEU A 36 21.20 3.84 15.62
C LEU A 36 21.87 4.76 16.63
N LYS A 37 22.57 5.78 16.11
CA LYS A 37 23.02 6.90 16.92
C LYS A 37 21.80 7.67 17.46
N PRO A 38 21.82 8.18 18.71
CA PRO A 38 20.68 8.89 19.30
C PRO A 38 20.11 10.01 18.42
N ASN A 39 20.97 10.76 17.72
CA ASN A 39 20.56 11.85 16.84
C ASN A 39 19.77 11.40 15.58
N ARG A 40 19.78 10.11 15.23
CA ARG A 40 19.04 9.57 14.06
C ARG A 40 17.70 8.95 14.46
N ILE A 41 17.50 8.65 15.74
CA ILE A 41 16.28 8.04 16.26
C ILE A 41 15.07 8.96 16.02
N TRP A 42 15.23 10.26 16.25
CA TRP A 42 14.14 11.24 16.03
C TRP A 42 13.68 11.30 14.58
N GLY A 43 14.62 11.25 13.62
CA GLY A 43 14.29 11.20 12.20
C GLY A 43 13.49 9.95 11.84
N LEU A 44 13.92 8.78 12.34
CA LEU A 44 13.21 7.52 12.14
C LEU A 44 11.81 7.53 12.75
N VAL A 45 11.68 7.95 14.02
CA VAL A 45 10.38 8.01 14.72
C VAL A 45 9.44 8.97 14.00
N THR A 46 9.93 10.13 13.57
CA THR A 46 9.14 11.11 12.81
C THR A 46 8.65 10.50 11.49
N TRP A 47 9.52 9.81 10.77
CA TRP A 47 9.15 9.14 9.52
C TRP A 47 8.13 8.00 9.75
N LEU A 48 8.30 7.18 10.79
CA LEU A 48 7.35 6.11 11.13
C LEU A 48 5.96 6.68 11.43
N ILE A 49 5.90 7.75 12.25
CA ILE A 49 4.64 8.43 12.57
C ILE A 49 4.02 9.03 11.30
N ALA A 50 4.82 9.71 10.47
CA ALA A 50 4.34 10.27 9.22
C ALA A 50 3.78 9.20 8.27
N ALA A 51 4.43 8.04 8.16
CA ALA A 51 3.97 6.92 7.35
C ALA A 51 2.64 6.34 7.86
N VAL A 52 2.49 6.18 9.19
CA VAL A 52 1.23 5.72 9.80
C VAL A 52 0.10 6.72 9.54
N ILE A 53 0.35 8.02 9.74
CA ILE A 53 -0.64 9.06 9.47
C ILE A 53 -1.04 9.04 7.99
N LEU A 54 -0.07 8.99 7.09
CA LEU A 54 -0.34 8.94 5.66
C LEU A 54 -1.21 7.73 5.28
N HIS A 55 -0.92 6.55 5.84
CA HIS A 55 -1.67 5.34 5.53
C HIS A 55 -3.07 5.29 6.15
N ASP A 56 -3.17 5.53 7.46
CA ASP A 56 -4.39 5.29 8.22
C ASP A 56 -5.33 6.50 8.24
N ALA A 57 -4.77 7.71 8.35
CA ALA A 57 -5.56 8.94 8.46
C ALA A 57 -5.83 9.60 7.10
N ILE A 58 -5.06 9.29 6.07
CA ILE A 58 -5.20 9.91 4.74
C ILE A 58 -5.64 8.87 3.70
N LEU A 59 -4.81 7.87 3.40
CA LEU A 59 -5.07 6.96 2.28
C LEU A 59 -6.31 6.10 2.51
N SER A 60 -6.42 5.46 3.67
CA SER A 60 -7.57 4.62 4.00
C SER A 60 -8.92 5.34 3.88
N PRO A 61 -9.14 6.51 4.55
CA PRO A 61 -10.39 7.24 4.40
C PRO A 61 -10.58 7.79 2.98
N PHE A 62 -9.53 8.25 2.31
CA PHE A 62 -9.62 8.71 0.92
C PHE A 62 -10.13 7.61 0.00
N VAL A 63 -9.53 6.42 0.06
CA VAL A 63 -9.89 5.24 -0.73
C VAL A 63 -11.34 4.81 -0.47
N VAL A 64 -11.78 4.86 0.78
CA VAL A 64 -13.17 4.54 1.17
C VAL A 64 -14.13 5.60 0.65
N VAL A 65 -13.87 6.89 0.91
CA VAL A 65 -14.75 8.01 0.50
C VAL A 65 -14.90 8.04 -1.00
N VAL A 66 -13.80 7.97 -1.76
CA VAL A 66 -13.83 7.93 -3.23
C VAL A 66 -14.63 6.72 -3.71
N GLY A 67 -14.41 5.53 -3.13
CA GLY A 67 -15.18 4.33 -3.46
C GLY A 67 -16.68 4.47 -3.19
N VAL A 68 -17.07 5.12 -2.09
CA VAL A 68 -18.48 5.40 -1.75
C VAL A 68 -19.09 6.44 -2.69
N LEU A 69 -18.40 7.54 -2.96
CA LEU A 69 -18.88 8.61 -3.84
C LEU A 69 -19.06 8.12 -5.28
N LEU A 70 -18.12 7.32 -5.80
CA LEU A 70 -18.24 6.72 -7.13
C LEU A 70 -19.46 5.79 -7.26
N ARG A 71 -19.74 5.00 -6.21
CA ARG A 71 -20.95 4.15 -6.16
C ARG A 71 -22.23 4.97 -6.05
N ARG A 72 -22.22 6.04 -5.25
CA ARG A 72 -23.39 6.94 -5.07
C ARG A 72 -23.71 7.77 -6.30
N ALA A 73 -22.71 8.17 -7.08
CA ALA A 73 -22.89 9.02 -8.26
C ALA A 73 -23.59 8.32 -9.44
N GLY A 74 -24.10 7.09 -9.28
CA GLY A 74 -24.77 6.33 -10.33
C GLY A 74 -23.86 5.96 -11.51
N ARG A 75 -22.58 6.36 -11.47
CA ARG A 75 -21.59 5.95 -12.44
C ARG A 75 -21.39 4.46 -12.24
N SER A 76 -21.76 3.65 -13.23
CA SER A 76 -21.61 2.20 -13.23
C SER A 76 -20.14 1.79 -13.33
N VAL A 77 -19.29 2.33 -12.45
CA VAL A 77 -17.89 1.97 -12.36
C VAL A 77 -17.86 0.58 -11.77
N HIS A 78 -17.43 -0.37 -12.59
CA HIS A 78 -17.41 -1.78 -12.23
C HIS A 78 -16.63 -1.98 -10.93
N ALA A 79 -17.16 -2.77 -9.99
CA ALA A 79 -16.48 -3.11 -8.74
C ALA A 79 -15.01 -3.53 -8.92
N VAL A 80 -14.69 -4.30 -9.96
CA VAL A 80 -13.31 -4.71 -10.29
C VAL A 80 -12.43 -3.53 -10.65
N ALA A 81 -12.94 -2.56 -11.43
CA ALA A 81 -12.19 -1.36 -11.78
C ALA A 81 -11.88 -0.51 -10.54
N LEU A 82 -12.82 -0.40 -9.60
CA LEU A 82 -12.59 0.26 -8.32
C LEU A 82 -11.50 -0.46 -7.52
N VAL A 83 -11.59 -1.77 -7.36
CA VAL A 83 -10.59 -2.56 -6.62
C VAL A 83 -9.19 -2.41 -7.24
N VAL A 84 -9.08 -2.49 -8.56
CA VAL A 84 -7.80 -2.29 -9.27
C VAL A 84 -7.22 -0.91 -8.99
N ALA A 85 -8.03 0.15 -9.08
CA ALA A 85 -7.58 1.50 -8.79
C ALA A 85 -7.17 1.69 -7.32
N GLN A 86 -7.91 1.10 -6.38
CA GLN A 86 -7.58 1.15 -4.95
C GLN A 86 -6.25 0.45 -4.66
N ILE A 87 -6.04 -0.75 -5.21
CA ILE A 87 -4.77 -1.47 -5.08
C ILE A 87 -3.62 -0.65 -5.64
N ALA A 88 -3.81 -0.05 -6.82
CA ALA A 88 -2.78 0.78 -7.46
C ALA A 88 -2.37 1.98 -6.58
N ILE A 89 -3.33 2.70 -6.02
CA ILE A 89 -3.07 3.84 -5.13
C ILE A 89 -2.28 3.40 -3.90
N VAL A 90 -2.67 2.27 -3.28
CA VAL A 90 -1.97 1.74 -2.11
C VAL A 90 -0.54 1.34 -2.46
N VAL A 91 -0.34 0.63 -3.58
CA VAL A 91 1.00 0.22 -4.03
C VAL A 91 1.88 1.43 -4.32
N ALA A 92 1.38 2.42 -5.07
CA ALA A 92 2.10 3.65 -5.37
C ALA A 92 2.51 4.39 -4.08
N ALA A 93 1.59 4.52 -3.12
CA ALA A 93 1.89 5.20 -1.87
C ALA A 93 2.92 4.46 -1.00
N VAL A 94 2.88 3.13 -0.99
CA VAL A 94 3.89 2.30 -0.30
C VAL A 94 5.26 2.49 -0.96
N LEU A 95 5.34 2.40 -2.29
CA LEU A 95 6.59 2.63 -3.03
C LEU A 95 7.16 4.02 -2.73
N LEU A 96 6.33 5.05 -2.83
CA LEU A 96 6.73 6.42 -2.52
C LEU A 96 7.25 6.54 -1.08
N SER A 97 6.52 6.00 -0.10
CA SER A 97 6.92 6.06 1.32
C SER A 97 8.28 5.40 1.55
N THR A 98 8.58 4.30 0.86
CA THR A 98 9.86 3.58 0.99
C THR A 98 11.02 4.25 0.28
N VAL A 99 10.79 4.91 -0.86
CA VAL A 99 11.87 5.49 -1.69
C VAL A 99 12.19 6.93 -1.31
N LEU A 100 11.24 7.67 -0.73
CA LEU A 100 11.46 9.06 -0.30
C LEU A 100 12.67 9.24 0.64
N PRO A 101 12.89 8.39 1.67
CA PRO A 101 14.10 8.45 2.49
C PRO A 101 15.40 8.22 1.70
N GLU A 102 15.37 7.38 0.67
CA GLU A 102 16.54 7.09 -0.16
C GLU A 102 16.90 8.29 -1.05
N ILE A 103 15.90 8.99 -1.58
CA ILE A 103 16.07 10.25 -2.31
C ILE A 103 16.69 11.30 -1.40
N ASP A 104 16.13 11.50 -0.21
CA ASP A 104 16.66 12.46 0.78
C ASP A 104 18.10 12.10 1.21
N ALA A 105 18.37 10.81 1.41
CA ALA A 105 19.72 10.35 1.74
C ALA A 105 20.74 10.78 0.69
N LYS A 106 20.41 10.73 -0.61
CA LYS A 106 21.31 11.13 -1.70
C LYS A 106 21.73 12.61 -1.65
N HIS A 107 20.90 13.48 -1.06
CA HIS A 107 21.21 14.90 -0.90
C HIS A 107 22.18 15.21 0.25
N HIS A 108 22.44 14.23 1.13
CA HIS A 108 23.39 14.38 2.23
C HIS A 108 24.81 14.01 1.80
N VAL A 109 25.84 14.56 2.48
CA VAL A 109 27.25 14.23 2.23
C VAL A 109 27.48 12.73 2.44
N GLN A 110 27.71 12.01 1.34
CA GLN A 110 27.97 10.58 1.35
C GLN A 110 29.46 10.32 1.60
N ARG A 111 29.77 9.58 2.66
CA ARG A 111 31.16 9.13 2.93
C ARG A 111 31.60 7.99 2.02
N ASN A 112 30.66 7.30 1.38
CA ASN A 112 30.91 6.21 0.46
C ASN A 112 29.94 6.32 -0.75
N PRO A 113 30.44 6.50 -1.98
CA PRO A 113 29.61 6.71 -3.17
C PRO A 113 28.78 5.48 -3.58
N THR A 114 29.05 4.31 -3.00
CA THR A 114 28.30 3.07 -3.30
C THR A 114 27.04 2.87 -2.47
N VAL A 115 26.75 3.73 -1.49
CA VAL A 115 25.59 3.60 -0.58
C VAL A 115 24.26 3.89 -1.27
N VAL A 116 24.23 4.89 -2.16
CA VAL A 116 23.04 5.31 -2.93
C VAL A 116 23.49 5.62 -4.37
N PRO A 117 23.84 4.59 -5.15
CA PRO A 117 24.51 4.77 -6.44
C PRO A 117 23.56 5.24 -7.54
N PHE A 118 22.26 5.13 -7.32
CA PHE A 118 21.25 5.26 -8.37
C PHE A 118 20.53 6.61 -8.35
N ASP A 119 19.92 6.95 -9.47
CA ASP A 119 18.91 7.99 -9.52
C ASP A 119 17.56 7.41 -9.07
N TYR A 120 17.28 7.57 -7.78
CA TYR A 120 16.06 7.05 -7.15
C TYR A 120 14.81 7.81 -7.60
N VAL A 121 14.94 9.09 -7.98
CA VAL A 121 13.83 9.86 -8.54
C VAL A 121 13.44 9.29 -9.90
N ALA A 122 14.43 9.11 -10.78
CA ALA A 122 14.18 8.54 -12.11
C ALA A 122 13.63 7.11 -12.01
N ARG A 123 14.17 6.28 -11.12
CA ARG A 123 13.69 4.89 -10.94
C ARG A 123 12.29 4.81 -10.38
N LEU A 124 11.97 5.62 -9.37
CA LEU A 124 10.63 5.69 -8.83
C LEU A 124 9.64 6.13 -9.90
N ALA A 125 9.98 7.18 -10.67
CA ALA A 125 9.14 7.64 -11.77
C ALA A 125 8.90 6.54 -12.82
N VAL A 126 9.92 5.75 -13.16
CA VAL A 126 9.78 4.62 -14.08
C VAL A 126 8.86 3.54 -13.52
N VAL A 127 9.04 3.14 -12.25
CA VAL A 127 8.20 2.10 -11.62
C VAL A 127 6.75 2.57 -11.50
N GLU A 128 6.51 3.81 -11.09
CA GLU A 128 5.19 4.40 -11.02
C GLU A 128 4.53 4.49 -12.41
N ALA A 129 5.30 4.88 -13.44
CA ALA A 129 4.80 4.90 -14.81
C ALA A 129 4.42 3.49 -15.30
N VAL A 130 5.23 2.48 -15.00
CA VAL A 130 4.92 1.08 -15.32
C VAL A 130 3.65 0.62 -14.59
N LEU A 131 3.50 0.96 -13.31
CA LEU A 131 2.28 0.67 -12.54
C LEU A 131 1.04 1.29 -13.19
N VAL A 132 1.12 2.57 -13.58
CA VAL A 132 0.04 3.25 -14.30
C VAL A 132 -0.30 2.53 -15.60
N VAL A 133 0.70 2.14 -16.39
CA VAL A 133 0.49 1.38 -17.64
C VAL A 133 -0.23 0.06 -17.37
N ILE A 134 0.19 -0.71 -16.35
CA ILE A 134 -0.45 -1.97 -15.96
C ILE A 134 -1.91 -1.75 -15.56
N VAL A 135 -2.18 -0.71 -14.77
CA VAL A 135 -3.54 -0.38 -14.32
C VAL A 135 -4.43 0.00 -15.50
N VAL A 136 -3.96 0.88 -16.38
CA VAL A 136 -4.69 1.28 -17.59
C VAL A 136 -4.97 0.06 -18.47
N ALA A 137 -3.97 -0.80 -18.69
CA ALA A 137 -4.14 -2.02 -19.47
C ALA A 137 -5.19 -2.96 -18.82
N ALA A 138 -5.13 -3.17 -17.51
CA ALA A 138 -6.10 -3.99 -16.78
C ALA A 138 -7.53 -3.44 -16.90
N LEU A 139 -7.69 -2.12 -16.78
CA LEU A 139 -8.99 -1.45 -16.93
C LEU A 139 -9.54 -1.55 -18.37
N VAL A 140 -8.69 -1.37 -19.38
CA VAL A 140 -9.07 -1.49 -20.80
C VAL A 140 -9.43 -2.94 -21.17
N VAL A 141 -8.65 -3.92 -20.73
CA VAL A 141 -8.95 -5.34 -20.98
C VAL A 141 -10.23 -5.75 -20.25
N GLY A 142 -10.40 -5.30 -19.01
CA GLY A 142 -11.60 -5.56 -18.21
C GLY A 142 -12.87 -4.99 -18.83
N SER A 143 -12.80 -3.76 -19.36
CA SER A 143 -13.95 -3.13 -20.04
C SER A 143 -14.32 -3.85 -21.34
N ARG A 144 -13.33 -4.19 -22.19
CA ARG A 144 -13.56 -4.92 -23.45
C ARG A 144 -14.18 -6.30 -23.24
N ARG A 145 -13.65 -7.09 -22.29
CA ARG A 145 -14.19 -8.43 -21.99
C ARG A 145 -15.65 -8.38 -21.53
N ARG A 146 -16.05 -7.32 -20.84
CA ARG A 146 -17.43 -7.13 -20.41
C ARG A 146 -18.37 -6.84 -21.58
N THR A 147 -17.98 -5.95 -22.49
CA THR A 147 -18.76 -5.67 -23.70
C THR A 147 -19.02 -6.93 -24.52
N HIS A 148 -18.01 -7.81 -24.64
CA HIS A 148 -18.18 -9.09 -25.33
C HIS A 148 -19.12 -10.07 -24.61
N ARG A 149 -19.12 -10.12 -23.27
CA ARG A 149 -20.05 -10.98 -22.51
C ARG A 149 -21.50 -10.53 -22.65
N VAL A 150 -21.76 -9.23 -22.48
CA VAL A 150 -23.11 -8.66 -22.62
C VAL A 150 -23.67 -8.89 -24.03
N ALA A 151 -22.84 -8.79 -25.06
CA ALA A 151 -23.25 -9.08 -26.43
C ALA A 151 -23.54 -10.57 -26.68
N ALA A 152 -22.85 -11.49 -26.00
CA ALA A 152 -23.09 -12.93 -26.12
C ALA A 152 -24.41 -13.33 -25.45
N ASP A 153 -24.70 -12.81 -24.25
CA ASP A 153 -25.92 -13.10 -23.50
C ASP A 153 -27.18 -12.61 -24.25
N ALA A 154 -27.09 -11.46 -24.93
CA ALA A 154 -28.19 -10.89 -25.72
C ALA A 154 -28.50 -11.64 -27.04
N VAL A 155 -27.61 -12.53 -27.49
CA VAL A 155 -27.83 -13.38 -28.68
C VAL A 155 -28.48 -14.72 -28.30
N THR A 156 -28.41 -15.09 -27.02
CA THR A 156 -28.96 -16.35 -26.51
C THR A 156 -30.38 -16.24 -25.93
N ASP A 157 -30.92 -15.03 -25.79
CA ASP A 157 -32.31 -14.72 -25.41
C ASP A 157 -33.19 -14.47 -26.65
#